data_AF-A0AAV0WZU5-F1
#
_entry.id   AF-A0AAV0WZU5-F1
#
_cell.length_a   1.000
_cell.length_b   1.000
_cell.length_c   1.000
_cell.angle_alpha   90.00
_cell.angle_beta   90.00
_cell.angle_gamma   90.00
#
_symmetry.space_group_name_H-M   'P 1'
#
loop_
_entity.id
_entity.type
_entity.pdbx_description
1 polymer ?
#
loop_
_entity_poly.entity_id
_entity_poly.type
_entity_poly.pdbx_seq_one_letter_code
_entity_poly.pdbx_strand_id
1 'polypeptide(L)'
;MSVIEGVDKGKGSRMQLNKSLSNTAQWVKLNVGGTCFMTTKSTLCRDPNSFLCRLCSEESDLISDMDETGAYMIDRDPTYFSPILNYLRHGKLVLNKNLAEEGVLEEAEFYNITELINIVKERILQRDKKLCSEQVKKHTYRVLQCHEDELTWMISTMSDEWKFEQLVNIGSKYNYGNYDQAEFLCVVSREEGVADSPKTESTDKAKELQQRASRM
;
A
#
# COMPACT_ATOMS: atom_id res chain seq x y z
N MET A 1 87.96 -18.20 29.13
CA MET A 1 87.41 -17.93 30.48
C MET A 1 87.19 -16.43 30.58
N SER A 2 85.98 -15.96 30.27
CA SER A 2 85.40 -14.70 30.76
C SER A 2 84.00 -14.56 30.17
N VAL A 3 83.12 -14.06 31.02
CA VAL A 3 81.66 -14.21 31.03
C VAL A 3 81.02 -12.92 30.53
N ILE A 4 80.03 -13.09 29.65
CA ILE A 4 78.75 -12.38 29.45
C ILE A 4 78.50 -11.04 30.19
N GLU A 5 78.12 -10.01 29.42
CA GLU A 5 77.04 -9.01 29.59
C GLU A 5 77.07 -8.15 28.29
N GLY A 6 76.03 -7.84 27.52
CA GLY A 6 74.60 -7.71 27.77
C GLY A 6 74.16 -6.38 27.13
N VAL A 7 73.89 -6.34 25.81
CA VAL A 7 73.19 -5.19 25.19
C VAL A 7 72.09 -5.70 24.25
N ASP A 8 70.88 -5.48 24.74
CA ASP A 8 69.58 -5.68 24.13
C ASP A 8 69.37 -4.81 22.87
N LYS A 9 68.99 -5.44 21.76
CA LYS A 9 68.21 -4.79 20.69
C LYS A 9 67.10 -5.73 20.25
N GLY A 10 66.17 -6.01 21.16
CA GLY A 10 64.82 -6.40 20.80
C GLY A 10 64.09 -5.25 20.10
N LYS A 11 63.60 -5.52 18.88
CA LYS A 11 62.21 -5.30 18.48
C LYS A 11 62.02 -5.77 17.04
N GLY A 12 61.45 -6.96 16.90
CA GLY A 12 60.76 -7.34 15.69
C GLY A 12 59.55 -6.41 15.48
N SER A 13 59.44 -5.82 14.30
CA SER A 13 58.18 -5.20 13.86
C SER A 13 57.27 -6.28 13.30
N ARG A 14 56.65 -6.95 14.27
CA ARG A 14 55.35 -7.61 14.23
C ARG A 14 54.35 -6.81 13.38
N MET A 15 53.78 -7.53 12.42
CA MET A 15 52.47 -7.35 11.79
C MET A 15 51.61 -6.17 12.27
N GLN A 16 51.23 -5.31 11.32
CA GLN A 16 49.94 -4.60 11.30
C GLN A 16 49.37 -4.79 9.87
N LEU A 17 48.66 -5.84 9.49
CA LEU A 17 47.96 -6.87 10.27
C LEU A 17 46.51 -6.48 10.58
N ASN A 18 46.17 -5.19 10.61
CA ASN A 18 44.97 -4.72 11.31
C ASN A 18 44.28 -3.54 10.58
N LYS A 19 43.55 -3.82 9.50
CA LYS A 19 42.35 -3.03 9.19
C LYS A 19 41.23 -3.96 8.72
N SER A 20 40.92 -4.97 9.52
CA SER A 20 39.65 -5.67 9.46
C SER A 20 38.94 -5.47 10.79
N LEU A 21 37.66 -5.08 10.71
CA LEU A 21 36.65 -4.96 11.78
C LEU A 21 36.43 -3.57 12.40
N SER A 22 35.97 -2.59 11.60
CA SER A 22 35.08 -1.55 12.12
C SER A 22 33.93 -1.22 11.16
N ASN A 23 33.54 -2.16 10.28
CA ASN A 23 32.72 -1.86 9.12
C ASN A 23 31.20 -1.95 9.33
N THR A 24 30.69 -1.83 10.56
CA THR A 24 29.24 -1.99 10.83
C THR A 24 28.62 -0.92 11.73
N ALA A 25 29.41 -0.04 12.36
CA ALA A 25 28.89 0.91 13.34
C ALA A 25 29.54 2.32 13.28
N GLN A 26 30.00 2.75 12.10
CA GLN A 26 30.40 4.14 11.96
C GLN A 26 29.14 5.02 11.87
N TRP A 27 28.91 5.79 12.93
CA TRP A 27 27.87 6.81 12.98
C TRP A 27 28.17 7.92 11.95
N VAL A 28 27.11 8.39 11.32
CA VAL A 28 27.11 9.43 10.29
C VAL A 28 26.04 10.44 10.64
N LYS A 29 26.42 11.72 10.58
CA LYS A 29 25.51 12.85 10.68
C LYS A 29 25.15 13.34 9.29
N LEU A 30 23.86 13.57 9.07
CA LEU A 30 23.33 14.22 7.87
C LEU A 30 22.61 15.48 8.29
N ASN A 31 22.82 16.58 7.59
CA ASN A 31 22.06 17.80 7.75
C ASN A 31 21.21 18.00 6.49
N VAL A 32 19.92 17.72 6.58
CA VAL A 32 18.96 17.77 5.46
C VAL A 32 18.12 19.03 5.61
N GLY A 33 18.32 20.02 4.74
CA GLY A 33 17.58 21.29 4.75
C GLY A 33 17.60 22.02 6.10
N GLY A 34 18.66 21.86 6.90
CA GLY A 34 18.80 22.44 8.23
C GLY A 34 18.40 21.52 9.41
N THR A 35 17.88 20.31 9.14
CA THR A 35 17.56 19.33 10.19
C THR A 35 18.60 18.23 10.26
N CYS A 36 19.14 18.00 11.45
CA CYS A 36 20.15 16.97 11.68
C CYS A 36 19.54 15.58 11.91
N PHE A 37 20.02 14.61 11.14
CA PHE A 37 19.73 13.19 11.27
C PHE A 37 20.99 12.43 11.63
N MET A 38 20.84 11.40 12.48
CA MET A 38 21.91 10.52 12.88
C MET A 38 21.59 9.09 12.46
N THR A 39 22.55 8.43 11.80
CA THR A 39 22.41 7.05 11.35
C THR A 39 23.77 6.37 11.23
N THR A 40 23.81 5.14 10.73
CA THR A 40 25.07 4.41 10.47
C THR A 40 25.38 4.36 8.99
N LYS A 41 26.67 4.25 8.62
CA LYS A 41 27.09 3.95 7.24
C LYS A 41 26.32 2.73 6.70
N SER A 42 26.23 1.65 7.47
CA SER A 42 25.50 0.43 7.08
C SER A 42 24.04 0.67 6.65
N THR A 43 23.36 1.66 7.23
CA THR A 43 21.99 2.03 6.85
C THR A 43 21.98 2.76 5.51
N LEU A 44 22.87 3.73 5.30
CA LEU A 44 22.95 4.52 4.08
C LEU A 44 23.39 3.69 2.88
N CYS A 45 24.27 2.74 3.12
CA CYS A 45 24.82 1.86 2.09
C CYS A 45 23.95 0.58 1.90
N ARG A 46 22.70 0.55 2.40
CA ARG A 46 21.76 -0.58 2.22
C ARG A 46 21.33 -0.77 0.76
N ASP A 47 21.18 0.33 0.02
CA ASP A 47 21.00 0.33 -1.43
C ASP A 47 22.29 0.86 -2.09
N PRO A 48 23.09 -0.01 -2.73
CA PRO A 48 24.36 0.39 -3.35
C PRO A 48 24.24 1.45 -4.45
N ASN A 49 23.07 1.54 -5.11
CA ASN A 49 22.85 2.47 -6.21
C ASN A 49 22.32 3.84 -5.73
N SER A 50 21.99 3.95 -4.44
CA SER A 50 21.46 5.17 -3.86
C SER A 50 22.50 6.28 -3.79
N PHE A 51 22.04 7.53 -3.87
CA PHE A 51 22.85 8.72 -3.61
C PHE A 51 23.48 8.66 -2.21
N LEU A 52 22.73 8.17 -1.22
CA LEU A 52 23.17 8.07 0.17
C LEU A 52 24.33 7.08 0.36
N CYS A 53 24.35 5.99 -0.41
CA CYS A 53 25.48 5.06 -0.43
C CYS A 53 26.73 5.70 -1.05
N ARG A 54 26.57 6.50 -2.11
CA ARG A 54 27.71 7.25 -2.67
C ARG A 54 28.21 8.30 -1.70
N LEU A 55 27.32 8.99 -0.99
CA LEU A 55 27.69 9.96 0.04
C LEU A 55 28.51 9.33 1.18
N CYS A 56 28.23 8.06 1.56
CA CYS A 56 28.99 7.34 2.60
C CYS A 56 30.35 6.79 2.12
N SER A 57 30.60 6.78 0.81
CA SER A 57 31.74 6.09 0.18
C SER A 57 32.97 7.01 0.08
N GLU A 58 34.13 6.47 0.48
CA GLU A 58 35.42 7.20 0.52
C GLU A 58 36.00 7.46 -0.88
N GLU A 59 35.44 6.84 -1.93
CA GLU A 59 35.87 6.93 -3.33
C GLU A 59 35.07 7.96 -4.15
N SER A 60 34.10 8.65 -3.55
CA SER A 60 33.22 9.55 -4.27
C SER A 60 33.91 10.89 -4.51
N ASP A 61 34.15 11.25 -5.78
CA ASP A 61 34.48 12.62 -6.23
C ASP A 61 33.37 13.66 -5.93
N LEU A 62 32.30 13.23 -5.26
CA LEU A 62 31.32 14.12 -4.67
C LEU A 62 32.03 14.86 -3.54
N ILE A 63 32.43 16.10 -3.81
CA ILE A 63 32.76 17.10 -2.78
C ILE A 63 31.50 17.24 -1.95
N SER A 64 31.37 16.40 -0.94
CA SER A 64 30.22 16.42 -0.07
C SER A 64 30.48 17.54 0.92
N ASP A 65 29.76 18.63 0.76
CA ASP A 65 29.83 19.76 1.69
C ASP A 65 29.51 19.24 3.09
N MET A 66 30.54 19.18 3.93
CA MET A 66 30.39 18.89 5.35
C MET A 66 30.41 20.20 6.11
N ASP A 67 29.55 20.33 7.11
CA ASP A 67 29.64 21.44 8.05
C ASP A 67 30.83 21.30 9.02
N GLU A 68 31.05 22.32 9.84
CA GLU A 68 32.10 22.33 10.89
C GLU A 68 31.95 21.17 11.90
N THR A 69 30.78 20.53 11.97
CA THR A 69 30.48 19.42 12.87
C THR A 69 30.69 18.04 12.23
N GLY A 70 31.07 18.00 10.95
CA GLY A 70 31.25 16.80 10.15
C GLY A 70 29.95 16.17 9.68
N ALA A 71 28.85 16.94 9.59
CA ALA A 71 27.59 16.47 9.03
C ALA A 71 27.54 16.70 7.52
N TYR A 72 27.14 15.70 6.75
CA TYR A 72 26.94 15.84 5.32
C TYR A 72 25.72 16.72 5.03
N MET A 73 25.92 17.80 4.28
CA MET A 73 24.88 18.75 3.92
C MET A 73 24.08 18.24 2.72
N ILE A 74 22.76 18.28 2.82
CA ILE A 74 21.83 17.87 1.78
C ILE A 74 20.76 18.97 1.65
N ASP A 75 20.71 19.62 0.50
CA ASP A 75 19.74 20.70 0.21
C ASP A 75 18.38 20.12 -0.23
N ARG A 76 17.69 19.45 0.69
CA ARG A 76 16.38 18.80 0.48
C ARG A 76 15.46 19.00 1.68
N ASP A 77 14.17 18.69 1.51
CA ASP A 77 13.18 18.84 2.57
C ASP A 77 13.32 17.73 3.64
N PRO A 78 13.62 18.07 4.90
CA PRO A 78 13.76 17.09 5.97
C PRO A 78 12.45 16.38 6.34
N THR A 79 11.30 16.98 6.03
CA THR A 79 9.98 16.46 6.35
C THR A 79 9.73 15.13 5.65
N TYR A 80 10.11 15.05 4.38
CA TYR A 80 9.95 13.86 3.54
C TYR A 80 11.14 12.89 3.63
N PHE A 81 12.28 13.32 4.19
CA PHE A 81 13.45 12.46 4.38
C PHE A 81 13.27 11.40 5.47
N SER A 82 12.53 11.69 6.54
CA SER A 82 12.36 10.78 7.68
C SER A 82 11.80 9.39 7.28
N PRO A 83 10.74 9.29 6.45
CA PRO A 83 10.30 8.02 5.88
C PRO A 83 11.36 7.27 5.07
N ILE A 84 12.16 8.00 4.28
CA ILE A 84 13.24 7.41 3.46
C ILE A 84 14.28 6.76 4.37
N LEU A 85 14.74 7.48 5.38
CA LEU A 85 15.73 6.98 6.33
C LEU A 85 15.20 5.77 7.11
N ASN A 86 13.93 5.78 7.53
CA ASN A 86 13.31 4.66 8.21
C ASN A 86 13.17 3.43 7.29
N TYR A 87 12.82 3.63 6.02
CA TYR A 87 12.84 2.56 5.03
C TYR A 87 14.22 1.91 4.93
N LEU A 88 15.31 2.69 4.91
CA LEU A 88 16.66 2.13 4.90
C LEU A 88 17.03 1.40 6.20
N ARG A 89 16.44 1.77 7.34
CA ARG A 89 16.70 1.11 8.64
C ARG A 89 16.07 -0.27 8.73
N HIS A 90 14.81 -0.41 8.32
CA HIS A 90 14.03 -1.63 8.58
C HIS A 90 13.29 -2.21 7.35
N GLY A 91 13.42 -1.60 6.18
CA GLY A 91 12.87 -2.09 4.91
C GLY A 91 11.35 -1.95 4.80
N LYS A 92 10.72 -1.04 5.54
CA LYS A 92 9.26 -0.83 5.52
C LYS A 92 8.94 0.65 5.33
N LEU A 93 8.02 0.94 4.41
CA LEU A 93 7.50 2.30 4.21
C LEU A 93 6.48 2.60 5.32
N VAL A 94 6.76 3.61 6.14
CA VAL A 94 5.87 4.09 7.20
C VAL A 94 5.65 5.58 7.00
N LEU A 95 4.40 5.97 6.73
CA LEU A 95 3.99 7.34 6.47
C LEU A 95 3.05 7.84 7.56
N ASN A 96 3.29 9.06 8.02
CA ASN A 96 2.35 9.75 8.90
C ASN A 96 1.11 10.17 8.12
N LYS A 97 -0.05 10.21 8.77
CA LYS A 97 -1.35 10.50 8.11
C LYS A 97 -1.40 11.84 7.35
N ASN A 98 -0.58 12.80 7.75
CA ASN A 98 -0.58 14.16 7.20
C ASN A 98 0.54 14.40 6.19
N LEU A 99 1.35 13.38 5.89
CA LEU A 99 2.47 13.52 4.96
C LEU A 99 2.01 13.13 3.56
N ALA A 100 2.21 14.04 2.59
CA ALA A 100 1.87 13.77 1.19
C ALA A 100 2.77 12.66 0.64
N GLU A 101 2.17 11.64 0.04
CA GLU A 101 2.89 10.49 -0.52
C GLU A 101 3.72 10.93 -1.74
N GLU A 102 3.24 11.94 -2.46
CA GLU A 102 3.89 12.56 -3.62
C GLU A 102 5.23 13.21 -3.23
N GLY A 103 5.30 13.89 -2.08
CA GLY A 103 6.56 14.47 -1.61
C GLY A 103 7.58 13.39 -1.20
N VAL A 104 7.11 12.26 -0.66
CA VAL A 104 7.98 11.11 -0.37
C VAL A 104 8.49 10.47 -1.66
N LEU A 105 7.66 10.44 -2.71
CA LEU A 105 8.05 9.93 -4.02
C LEU A 105 9.20 10.77 -4.62
N GLU A 106 9.06 12.09 -4.61
CA GLU A 106 10.11 13.02 -5.09
C GLU A 106 11.44 12.80 -4.37
N GLU A 107 11.42 12.63 -3.05
CA GLU A 107 12.63 12.32 -2.28
C GLU A 107 13.19 10.92 -2.62
N ALA A 108 12.34 9.90 -2.74
CA ALA A 108 12.78 8.55 -3.09
C ALA A 108 13.46 8.51 -4.47
N GLU A 109 12.97 9.30 -5.43
CA GLU A 109 13.57 9.49 -6.75
C GLU A 109 14.91 10.25 -6.65
N PHE A 110 14.97 11.33 -5.87
CA PHE A 110 16.21 12.08 -5.64
C PHE A 110 17.33 11.20 -5.04
N TYR A 111 17.02 10.43 -4.00
CA TYR A 111 18.00 9.53 -3.38
C TYR A 111 18.26 8.27 -4.21
N ASN A 112 17.51 8.05 -5.29
CA ASN A 112 17.59 6.91 -6.19
C ASN A 112 17.45 5.56 -5.47
N ILE A 113 16.36 5.38 -4.71
CA ILE A 113 16.06 4.13 -4.00
C ILE A 113 14.95 3.40 -4.75
N THR A 114 15.33 2.55 -5.72
CA THR A 114 14.41 2.00 -6.72
C THR A 114 13.25 1.20 -6.13
N GLU A 115 13.53 0.37 -5.13
CA GLU A 115 12.51 -0.44 -4.48
C GLU A 115 11.48 0.44 -3.73
N LEU A 116 11.95 1.51 -3.08
CA LEU A 116 11.10 2.46 -2.38
C LEU A 116 10.20 3.25 -3.34
N ILE A 117 10.75 3.69 -4.49
CA ILE A 117 10.00 4.38 -5.55
C ILE A 117 8.80 3.52 -5.99
N ASN A 118 9.02 2.22 -6.20
CA ASN A 118 7.96 1.30 -6.61
C ASN A 118 6.89 1.16 -5.53
N ILE A 119 7.29 0.97 -4.27
CA ILE A 119 6.36 0.84 -3.13
C ILE A 119 5.51 2.11 -2.98
N VAL A 120 6.10 3.31 -3.11
CA VAL A 120 5.37 4.57 -2.99
C VAL A 120 4.41 4.76 -4.17
N LYS A 121 4.84 4.47 -5.41
CA LYS A 121 3.96 4.51 -6.59
C LYS A 121 2.76 3.58 -6.46
N GLU A 122 2.99 2.35 -6.01
CA GLU A 122 1.90 1.40 -5.77
C GLU A 122 0.93 1.91 -4.72
N ARG A 123 1.44 2.50 -3.63
CA ARG A 123 0.62 3.05 -2.55
C ARG A 123 -0.27 4.22 -3.02
N ILE A 124 0.28 5.14 -3.81
CA ILE A 124 -0.48 6.25 -4.42
C ILE A 124 -1.59 5.70 -5.32
N LEU A 125 -1.27 4.73 -6.17
CA LEU A 125 -2.26 4.10 -7.05
C LEU A 125 -3.39 3.40 -6.27
N GLN A 126 -3.06 2.71 -5.17
CA GLN A 126 -4.06 2.09 -4.30
C GLN A 126 -4.96 3.13 -3.61
N ARG A 127 -4.39 4.26 -3.15
CA ARG A 127 -5.12 5.39 -2.58
C ARG A 127 -6.11 5.97 -3.59
N ASP A 128 -5.65 6.23 -4.81
CA ASP A 128 -6.48 6.80 -5.89
C ASP A 128 -7.58 5.84 -6.35
N LYS A 129 -7.27 4.53 -6.45
CA LYS A 129 -8.28 3.50 -6.72
C LYS A 129 -9.36 3.47 -5.65
N LYS A 130 -8.97 3.55 -4.37
CA LYS A 130 -9.93 3.55 -3.27
C LYS A 130 -10.87 4.75 -3.34
N LEU A 131 -10.33 5.95 -3.55
CA LEU A 131 -11.12 7.18 -3.70
C LEU A 131 -12.11 7.09 -4.87
N CYS A 132 -11.71 6.49 -6.00
CA CYS A 132 -12.59 6.28 -7.14
C CYS A 132 -13.63 5.17 -6.89
N SER A 133 -13.25 4.07 -6.24
CA SER A 133 -14.15 2.95 -5.92
C SER A 133 -15.22 3.31 -4.89
N GLU A 134 -14.90 4.20 -3.93
CA GLU A 134 -15.86 4.72 -2.95
C GLU A 134 -16.91 5.63 -3.62
N GLN A 135 -16.58 6.22 -4.77
CA GLN A 135 -17.48 7.09 -5.53
C GLN A 135 -18.41 6.32 -6.49
N VAL A 136 -18.06 5.10 -6.89
CA VAL A 136 -18.87 4.29 -7.82
C VAL A 136 -19.57 3.15 -7.07
N LYS A 137 -20.61 3.49 -6.32
CA LYS A 137 -21.59 2.50 -5.84
C LYS A 137 -22.38 1.98 -7.03
N LYS A 138 -22.00 0.80 -7.54
CA LYS A 138 -22.70 0.17 -8.66
C LYS A 138 -24.05 -0.36 -8.17
N HIS A 139 -25.13 0.24 -8.67
CA HIS A 139 -26.49 -0.23 -8.39
C HIS A 139 -26.93 -1.16 -9.51
N THR A 140 -27.42 -2.34 -9.16
CA THR A 140 -28.06 -3.27 -10.09
C THR A 140 -29.56 -3.19 -9.90
N TYR A 141 -30.30 -2.90 -10.97
CA TYR A 141 -31.76 -2.87 -10.95
C TYR A 141 -32.34 -4.12 -11.60
N ARG A 142 -33.45 -4.62 -11.05
CA ARG A 142 -34.29 -5.63 -11.68
C ARG A 142 -35.73 -5.18 -11.65
N VAL A 143 -36.50 -5.64 -12.65
CA VAL A 143 -37.93 -5.42 -12.74
C VAL A 143 -38.59 -6.79 -12.65
N LEU A 144 -39.43 -6.98 -11.62
CA LEU A 144 -40.18 -8.20 -11.38
C LEU A 144 -41.64 -7.94 -11.73
N GLN A 145 -42.25 -8.79 -12.55
CA GLN A 145 -43.67 -8.71 -12.86
C GLN A 145 -44.44 -9.65 -11.92
N CYS A 146 -45.56 -9.18 -11.37
CA CYS A 146 -46.45 -9.98 -10.51
C CYS A 146 -47.91 -9.53 -10.63
N HIS A 147 -48.84 -10.44 -10.28
CA HIS A 147 -50.25 -10.11 -10.08
C HIS A 147 -50.50 -9.55 -8.67
N GLU A 148 -51.65 -8.90 -8.47
CA GLU A 148 -52.07 -8.30 -7.19
C GLU A 148 -52.05 -9.28 -6.01
N ASP A 149 -52.52 -10.50 -6.22
CA ASP A 149 -52.61 -11.56 -5.21
C ASP A 149 -51.25 -12.15 -4.81
N GLU A 150 -50.24 -12.05 -5.67
CA GLU A 150 -48.88 -12.51 -5.41
C GLU A 150 -47.97 -11.43 -4.79
N LEU A 151 -48.38 -10.16 -4.87
CA LEU A 151 -47.53 -9.01 -4.54
C LEU A 151 -46.96 -9.05 -3.12
N THR A 152 -47.83 -9.29 -2.12
CA THR A 152 -47.41 -9.33 -0.71
C THR A 152 -46.38 -10.44 -0.48
N TRP A 153 -46.58 -11.59 -1.11
CA TRP A 153 -45.70 -12.74 -0.95
C TRP A 153 -44.35 -12.52 -1.65
N MET A 154 -44.36 -11.95 -2.85
CA MET A 154 -43.16 -11.62 -3.60
C MET A 154 -42.27 -10.61 -2.86
N ILE A 155 -42.85 -9.56 -2.27
CA ILE A 155 -42.08 -8.59 -1.46
C ILE A 155 -41.57 -9.24 -0.17
N SER A 156 -42.38 -10.06 0.49
CA SER A 156 -42.01 -10.69 1.77
C SER A 156 -40.92 -11.75 1.65
N THR A 157 -40.81 -12.39 0.48
CA THR A 157 -39.79 -13.41 0.19
C THR A 157 -38.56 -12.83 -0.53
N MET A 158 -38.57 -11.54 -0.84
CA MET A 158 -37.42 -10.85 -1.41
C MET A 158 -36.25 -10.95 -0.43
N SER A 159 -35.09 -11.40 -0.91
CA SER A 159 -33.90 -11.51 -0.06
C SER A 159 -33.46 -10.13 0.41
N ASP A 160 -32.96 -10.04 1.65
CA ASP A 160 -32.50 -8.80 2.32
C ASP A 160 -31.51 -7.95 1.51
N GLU A 161 -30.85 -8.53 0.51
CA GLU A 161 -29.94 -7.83 -0.40
C GLU A 161 -30.65 -6.91 -1.41
N TRP A 162 -31.91 -7.16 -1.72
CA TRP A 162 -32.68 -6.36 -2.69
C TRP A 162 -33.57 -5.37 -1.96
N LYS A 163 -33.47 -4.11 -2.37
CA LYS A 163 -34.30 -3.01 -1.89
C LYS A 163 -35.43 -2.77 -2.88
N PHE A 164 -36.62 -2.62 -2.35
CA PHE A 164 -37.77 -2.17 -3.12
C PHE A 164 -37.59 -0.67 -3.46
N GLU A 165 -37.74 -0.32 -4.74
CA GLU A 165 -37.60 1.06 -5.23
C GLU A 165 -38.95 1.63 -5.68
N GLN A 166 -39.71 0.87 -6.48
CA GLN A 166 -40.94 1.37 -7.09
C GLN A 166 -41.89 0.23 -7.44
N LEU A 167 -43.20 0.48 -7.31
CA LEU A 167 -44.26 -0.37 -7.85
C LEU A 167 -45.05 0.39 -8.90
N VAL A 168 -45.19 -0.18 -10.09
CA VAL A 168 -45.91 0.41 -11.22
C VAL A 168 -47.10 -0.47 -11.57
N ASN A 169 -48.31 0.06 -11.45
CA ASN A 169 -49.53 -0.62 -11.91
C ASN A 169 -49.65 -0.44 -13.44
N ILE A 170 -49.72 -1.54 -14.20
CA ILE A 170 -49.89 -1.49 -15.66
C ILE A 170 -51.38 -1.63 -16.06
N GLY A 171 -52.26 -1.90 -15.10
CA GLY A 171 -53.68 -2.16 -15.32
C GLY A 171 -53.93 -3.49 -16.03
N SER A 172 -55.19 -3.92 -16.04
CA SER A 172 -55.61 -5.11 -16.79
C SER A 172 -55.69 -4.76 -18.28
N LYS A 173 -54.91 -5.46 -19.12
CA LYS A 173 -55.00 -5.32 -20.58
C LYS A 173 -56.29 -5.97 -21.09
N TYR A 174 -57.38 -5.22 -21.07
CA TYR A 174 -58.67 -5.48 -21.72
C TYR A 174 -59.46 -6.74 -21.31
N ASN A 175 -60.71 -6.49 -20.88
CA ASN A 175 -61.98 -7.21 -21.16
C ASN A 175 -62.67 -8.14 -20.16
N TYR A 176 -63.98 -7.84 -19.99
CA TYR A 176 -65.17 -8.72 -19.91
C TYR A 176 -65.00 -10.11 -19.28
N GLY A 177 -65.10 -10.17 -17.94
CA GLY A 177 -65.35 -11.44 -17.24
C GLY A 177 -64.65 -11.55 -15.89
N ASN A 178 -65.31 -11.05 -14.85
CA ASN A 178 -65.23 -11.34 -13.40
C ASN A 178 -63.94 -11.83 -12.69
N TYR A 179 -62.74 -11.63 -13.23
CA TYR A 179 -61.49 -11.72 -12.48
C TYR A 179 -60.52 -10.65 -12.98
N ASP A 180 -60.78 -9.41 -12.57
CA ASP A 180 -59.88 -8.28 -12.81
C ASP A 180 -58.69 -8.43 -11.85
N GLN A 181 -57.56 -8.96 -12.33
CA GLN A 181 -56.32 -9.01 -11.56
C GLN A 181 -55.40 -7.91 -12.08
N ALA A 182 -55.13 -6.91 -11.25
CA ALA A 182 -54.17 -5.87 -11.60
C ALA A 182 -52.76 -6.47 -11.74
N GLU A 183 -52.06 -6.10 -12.81
CA GLU A 183 -50.66 -6.46 -13.03
C GLU A 183 -49.73 -5.33 -12.58
N PHE A 184 -48.64 -5.70 -11.92
CA PHE A 184 -47.64 -4.77 -11.40
C PHE A 184 -46.23 -5.08 -11.90
N LEU A 185 -45.42 -4.03 -12.07
CA LEU A 185 -43.97 -4.11 -12.14
C LEU A 185 -43.36 -3.59 -10.84
N CYS A 186 -42.60 -4.44 -10.18
CA CYS A 186 -41.82 -4.13 -8.99
C CYS A 186 -40.37 -3.88 -9.40
N VAL A 187 -39.92 -2.64 -9.29
CA VAL A 187 -38.52 -2.24 -9.48
C VAL A 187 -37.79 -2.44 -8.17
N VAL A 188 -36.70 -3.20 -8.22
CA VAL A 188 -35.85 -3.50 -7.06
C VAL A 188 -34.41 -3.15 -7.40
N SER A 189 -33.66 -2.67 -6.42
CA SER A 189 -32.24 -2.37 -6.55
C SER A 189 -31.40 -3.21 -5.59
N ARG A 190 -30.15 -3.44 -5.96
CA ARG A 190 -29.13 -3.98 -5.06
C ARG A 190 -27.85 -3.20 -5.24
N GLU A 191 -27.26 -2.77 -4.13
CA GLU A 191 -25.94 -2.14 -4.11
C GLU A 191 -24.88 -3.25 -4.21
N GLU A 192 -24.17 -3.32 -5.34
CA GLU A 192 -23.01 -4.20 -5.45
C GLU A 192 -21.81 -3.50 -4.81
N GLY A 193 -21.44 -3.96 -3.61
CA GLY A 193 -20.11 -3.65 -3.08
C GLY A 193 -19.07 -4.17 -4.07
N VAL A 194 -18.16 -3.29 -4.50
CA VAL A 194 -17.06 -3.63 -5.41
C VAL A 194 -16.32 -4.84 -4.83
N ALA A 195 -16.52 -6.00 -5.44
CA ALA A 195 -15.90 -7.24 -5.02
C ALA A 195 -14.44 -7.23 -5.50
N ASP A 196 -13.53 -6.74 -4.66
CA ASP A 196 -12.12 -7.06 -4.82
C ASP A 196 -11.85 -8.40 -4.10
N SER A 197 -12.31 -9.48 -4.72
CA SER A 197 -11.86 -10.86 -4.48
C SER A 197 -12.50 -11.80 -5.51
N PRO A 198 -11.77 -12.81 -6.03
CA PRO A 198 -12.35 -13.81 -6.91
C PRO A 198 -13.28 -14.69 -6.08
N LYS A 199 -14.57 -14.35 -6.04
CA LYS A 199 -15.58 -15.23 -5.45
C LYS A 199 -15.83 -16.38 -6.42
N THR A 200 -15.26 -17.54 -6.08
CA THR A 200 -15.65 -18.85 -6.61
C THR A 200 -17.17 -18.99 -6.50
N GLU A 201 -17.82 -19.21 -7.64
CA GLU A 201 -19.26 -19.22 -7.80
C GLU A 201 -19.96 -20.19 -6.84
N SER A 202 -21.00 -19.72 -6.15
CA SER A 202 -22.00 -20.58 -5.52
C SER A 202 -23.10 -20.91 -6.54
N THR A 203 -22.76 -21.70 -7.56
CA THR A 203 -23.68 -22.11 -8.64
C THR A 203 -24.65 -23.23 -8.22
N ASP A 204 -24.53 -23.74 -6.99
CA ASP A 204 -25.26 -24.94 -6.55
C ASP A 204 -26.64 -24.65 -5.95
N LYS A 205 -26.86 -23.49 -5.32
CA LYS A 205 -28.13 -23.22 -4.60
C LYS A 205 -29.31 -22.93 -5.53
N ALA A 206 -29.06 -22.38 -6.71
CA ALA A 206 -30.13 -22.07 -7.67
C ALA A 206 -30.73 -23.34 -8.31
N LYS A 207 -29.92 -24.39 -8.51
CA LYS A 207 -30.39 -25.67 -9.05
C LYS A 207 -31.21 -26.48 -8.05
N GLU A 208 -30.90 -26.37 -6.77
CA GLU A 208 -31.60 -27.12 -5.70
C GLU A 208 -33.04 -26.62 -5.48
N LEU A 209 -33.28 -25.32 -5.65
CA LEU A 209 -34.62 -24.72 -5.58
C LEU A 209 -35.51 -25.12 -6.78
N GLN A 210 -34.96 -25.21 -7.99
CA GLN A 210 -35.69 -25.69 -9.17
C GLN A 210 -36.04 -27.20 -9.09
N GLN A 211 -35.19 -28.01 -8.47
CA GLN A 211 -35.51 -29.44 -8.26
C GLN A 211 -36.57 -29.67 -7.18
N ARG A 212 -36.71 -28.75 -6.23
CA ARG A 212 -37.74 -28.87 -5.17
C ARG A 212 -39.11 -28.42 -5.64
N ALA A 213 -39.17 -27.41 -6.52
CA ALA A 213 -40.41 -26.93 -7.12
C ALA A 213 -41.00 -27.85 -8.20
N SER A 214 -40.20 -28.76 -8.78
CA SER A 214 -40.66 -29.73 -9.79
C SER A 214 -41.16 -31.06 -9.21
N ARG A 215 -41.16 -31.20 -7.88
CA ARG A 215 -41.57 -32.42 -7.16
C ARG A 215 -42.86 -32.26 -6.34
N MET A 216 -43.58 -31.15 -6.49
CA MET A 216 -44.93 -30.94 -5.99
C MET A 216 -45.88 -30.78 -7.18
#